data_AF-A0A7C6T876-F1
#
_entry.id   AF-A0A7C6T876-F1
#
_cell.length_a   1.000
_cell.length_b   1.000
_cell.length_c   1.000
_cell.angle_alpha   90.00
_cell.angle_beta   90.00
_cell.angle_gamma   90.00
#
_symmetry.space_group_name_H-M   'P 1'
#
loop_
_entity.id
_entity.type
_entity.pdbx_description
1 polymer ?
#
loop_
_entity_poly.entity_id
_entity_poly.type
_entity_poly.pdbx_seq_one_letter_code
_entity_poly.pdbx_strand_id
1 'polypeptide(L)'
;MVVAEIYRVIRGGWQRILTAVFEGWRRGTGATDGRTLLGFLLLALSGPAMAAESALEYPLYRVAVAPLLDGKIEGDPGWQGVPVATGFFRLGGGYTAAKQTEVRAAWDGRVIYLGIHCEEPDIALIEGAGKDGGELWSEDGVEVFVRPEGVAGFHQFIVNTAGARRAAGLSDGTLEWQAAASRSADAYTLEVALPLALFGEPARAGSVWRGNFCRNIFTTQSGGDRFTTWAPLAASFHEWERFARWHFRDESPDPAAVPAREARLNGAYRAHLRAEAARLSKRGNEYLPVLRKAMRVPRFEEPATQLIREWEEAARISRLGRLAPAPELRRAVAASERLVERSFTLKYEFLFWELFSE
;
A
#
# COMPACT_ATOMS: atom_id res chain seq x y z
N MET A 1 -25.37 -14.31 -5.54
CA MET A 1 -26.17 -15.57 -5.46
C MET A 1 -25.40 -16.80 -5.97
N VAL A 2 -24.66 -16.71 -7.10
CA VAL A 2 -23.88 -17.84 -7.67
C VAL A 2 -22.72 -18.34 -6.77
N VAL A 3 -22.07 -17.44 -6.03
CA VAL A 3 -20.95 -17.80 -5.14
C VAL A 3 -21.42 -18.65 -3.94
N ALA A 4 -22.58 -18.34 -3.35
CA ALA A 4 -23.14 -19.11 -2.23
C ALA A 4 -23.50 -20.55 -2.64
N GLU A 5 -23.95 -20.74 -3.89
CA GLU A 5 -24.29 -22.05 -4.45
C GLU A 5 -23.04 -22.94 -4.65
N ILE A 6 -21.94 -22.35 -5.13
CA ILE A 6 -20.63 -23.03 -5.29
C ILE A 6 -20.08 -23.46 -3.92
N TYR A 7 -20.16 -22.58 -2.92
CA TYR A 7 -19.75 -22.92 -1.55
C TYR A 7 -20.58 -24.06 -0.93
N ARG A 8 -21.88 -24.12 -1.21
CA ARG A 8 -22.77 -25.17 -0.72
C ARG A 8 -22.46 -26.54 -1.35
N VAL A 9 -22.20 -26.57 -2.66
CA VAL A 9 -21.83 -27.79 -3.40
C VAL A 9 -20.50 -28.35 -2.93
N ILE A 10 -19.50 -27.50 -2.72
CA ILE A 10 -18.18 -27.91 -2.23
C ILE A 10 -18.31 -28.51 -0.81
N ARG A 11 -19.03 -27.84 0.09
CA ARG A 11 -19.21 -28.31 1.49
C ARG A 11 -19.93 -29.66 1.58
N GLY A 12 -20.94 -29.88 0.73
CA GLY A 12 -21.67 -31.15 0.65
C GLY A 12 -20.83 -32.31 0.09
N GLY A 13 -19.93 -32.03 -0.86
CA GLY A 13 -19.01 -33.02 -1.41
C GLY A 13 -18.02 -33.56 -0.38
N TRP A 14 -17.45 -32.67 0.45
CA TRP A 14 -16.48 -33.04 1.49
C TRP A 14 -17.07 -33.90 2.61
N GLN A 15 -18.31 -33.62 3.04
CA GLN A 15 -18.99 -34.44 4.05
C GLN A 15 -19.21 -35.88 3.57
N ARG A 16 -19.56 -36.09 2.29
CA ARG A 16 -19.76 -37.43 1.74
C ARG A 16 -18.47 -38.24 1.66
N ILE A 17 -17.34 -37.60 1.34
CA ILE A 17 -16.02 -38.23 1.31
C ILE A 17 -15.57 -38.65 2.71
N LEU A 18 -15.75 -37.77 3.71
CA LEU A 18 -15.39 -38.08 5.10
C LEU A 18 -16.21 -39.23 5.68
N THR A 19 -17.52 -39.28 5.40
CA THR A 19 -18.39 -40.39 5.85
C THR A 19 -17.99 -41.72 5.20
N ALA A 20 -17.67 -41.73 3.90
CA ALA A 20 -17.24 -42.94 3.20
C ALA A 20 -15.91 -43.50 3.74
N VAL A 21 -14.96 -42.62 4.07
CA VAL A 21 -13.68 -43.01 4.69
C VAL A 21 -13.90 -43.57 6.10
N PHE A 22 -14.78 -42.96 6.89
CA PHE A 22 -15.09 -43.42 8.25
C PHE A 22 -15.81 -44.78 8.26
N GLU A 23 -16.72 -45.01 7.32
CA GLU A 23 -17.39 -46.31 7.15
C GLU A 23 -16.48 -47.41 6.59
N GLY A 24 -15.48 -47.05 5.78
CA GLY A 24 -14.43 -47.97 5.32
C GLY A 24 -13.55 -48.44 6.47
N TRP A 25 -13.19 -47.52 7.37
CA TRP A 25 -12.44 -47.84 8.59
C TRP A 25 -13.22 -48.75 9.55
N ARG A 26 -14.54 -48.51 9.70
CA ARG A 26 -15.43 -49.31 10.56
C ARG A 26 -15.62 -50.75 10.07
N ARG A 27 -15.40 -51.02 8.78
CA ARG A 27 -15.58 -52.33 8.15
C ARG A 27 -14.32 -53.23 8.15
N GLY A 28 -13.21 -52.78 8.75
CA GLY A 28 -12.07 -53.65 9.06
C GLY A 28 -11.34 -54.24 7.85
N THR A 29 -11.52 -53.71 6.64
CA THR A 29 -10.76 -54.12 5.44
C THR A 29 -9.44 -53.35 5.37
N GLY A 30 -8.61 -53.51 6.40
CA GLY A 30 -7.32 -52.84 6.53
C GLY A 30 -6.21 -53.60 5.82
N ALA A 31 -5.72 -53.04 4.72
CA ALA A 31 -4.36 -53.24 4.26
C ALA A 31 -3.82 -51.89 3.77
N THR A 32 -3.34 -51.06 4.68
CA THR A 32 -2.66 -49.81 4.31
C THR A 32 -1.40 -49.64 5.14
N ASP A 33 -0.27 -49.72 4.46
CA ASP A 33 1.08 -49.44 4.95
C ASP A 33 1.15 -48.11 5.70
N GLY A 34 1.97 -48.06 6.76
CA GLY A 34 2.18 -46.90 7.64
C GLY A 34 2.72 -45.62 6.97
N ARG A 35 2.86 -45.60 5.63
CA ARG A 35 3.24 -44.41 4.85
C ARG A 35 2.04 -43.53 4.46
N THR A 36 0.81 -44.04 4.48
CA THR A 36 -0.38 -43.26 4.10
C THR A 36 -0.94 -42.41 5.25
N LEU A 37 -0.63 -42.76 6.51
CA LEU A 37 -1.10 -42.03 7.70
C LEU A 37 -0.40 -40.68 7.91
N LEU A 38 0.81 -40.49 7.36
CA LEU A 38 1.52 -39.20 7.47
C LEU A 38 0.99 -38.14 6.47
N GLY A 39 0.38 -38.57 5.36
CA GLY A 39 -0.20 -37.67 4.35
C GLY A 39 -1.53 -37.04 4.77
N PHE A 40 -2.34 -37.74 5.55
CA PHE A 40 -3.65 -37.23 6.00
C PHE A 40 -3.57 -36.34 7.25
N LEU A 41 -2.53 -36.48 8.09
CA LEU A 41 -2.31 -35.56 9.21
C LEU A 41 -1.73 -34.21 8.77
N LEU A 42 -1.05 -34.15 7.61
CA LEU A 42 -0.48 -32.92 7.05
C LEU A 42 -1.46 -32.11 6.18
N LEU A 43 -2.59 -32.69 5.75
CA LEU A 43 -3.64 -31.96 5.03
C LEU A 43 -4.73 -31.36 5.94
N ALA A 44 -4.68 -31.61 7.25
CA ALA A 44 -5.67 -31.11 8.21
C ALA A 44 -5.25 -29.78 8.91
N LEU A 45 -4.10 -29.20 8.54
CA LEU A 45 -3.64 -27.91 9.06
C LEU A 45 -3.79 -26.74 8.08
N SER A 46 -4.21 -26.98 6.85
CA SER A 46 -4.72 -25.92 5.97
C SER A 46 -6.19 -25.66 6.28
N GLY A 47 -6.46 -25.16 7.48
CA GLY A 47 -7.69 -24.39 7.68
C GLY A 47 -7.72 -23.26 6.65
N PRO A 48 -8.90 -22.81 6.18
CA PRO A 48 -8.95 -21.57 5.41
C PRO A 48 -8.21 -20.52 6.24
N ALA A 49 -7.19 -19.90 5.65
CA ALA A 49 -6.50 -18.80 6.29
C ALA A 49 -7.58 -17.80 6.71
N MET A 50 -7.89 -17.76 8.01
CA MET A 50 -8.73 -16.71 8.57
C MET A 50 -8.09 -15.44 8.06
N ALA A 51 -8.83 -14.64 7.27
CA ALA A 51 -8.32 -13.40 6.73
C ALA A 51 -7.77 -12.61 7.91
N ALA A 52 -6.44 -12.52 8.01
CA ALA A 52 -5.81 -11.88 9.14
C ALA A 52 -6.30 -10.44 9.14
N GLU A 53 -7.07 -10.09 10.16
CA GLU A 53 -7.55 -8.74 10.39
C GLU A 53 -6.35 -7.79 10.34
N SER A 54 -6.48 -6.67 9.63
CA SER A 54 -5.39 -5.68 9.60
C SER A 54 -5.18 -5.12 11.00
N ALA A 55 -3.92 -5.13 11.44
CA ALA A 55 -3.50 -4.49 12.68
C ALA A 55 -3.35 -2.97 12.55
N LEU A 56 -3.57 -2.40 11.34
CA LEU A 56 -3.50 -0.96 11.14
C LEU A 56 -4.74 -0.27 11.71
N GLU A 57 -4.48 0.79 12.46
CA GLU A 57 -5.50 1.66 13.04
C GLU A 57 -5.19 3.11 12.68
N TYR A 58 -6.21 3.87 12.29
CA TYR A 58 -6.11 5.30 12.04
C TYR A 58 -6.98 6.08 13.06
N PRO A 59 -6.42 7.06 13.78
CA PRO A 59 -7.21 7.95 14.62
C PRO A 59 -7.75 9.15 13.83
N LEU A 60 -9.06 9.16 13.54
CA LEU A 60 -9.74 10.31 12.94
C LEU A 60 -10.00 11.34 14.05
N TYR A 61 -9.13 12.34 14.15
CA TYR A 61 -9.28 13.43 15.12
C TYR A 61 -10.36 14.41 14.71
N ARG A 62 -11.07 14.97 15.70
CA ARG A 62 -12.11 15.97 15.48
C ARG A 62 -11.47 17.31 15.16
N VAL A 63 -11.55 17.78 13.93
CA VAL A 63 -11.06 19.10 13.53
C VAL A 63 -12.07 20.18 13.90
N ALA A 64 -11.57 21.32 14.39
CA ALA A 64 -12.41 22.48 14.69
C ALA A 64 -12.64 23.37 13.45
N VAL A 65 -11.75 23.28 12.47
CA VAL A 65 -11.81 23.99 11.20
C VAL A 65 -11.91 22.94 10.10
N ALA A 66 -12.97 23.00 9.30
CA ALA A 66 -13.08 22.13 8.13
C ALA A 66 -12.02 22.55 7.08
N PRO A 67 -11.37 21.60 6.39
CA PRO A 67 -10.51 21.88 5.24
C PRO A 67 -11.27 22.61 4.13
N LEU A 68 -10.58 23.44 3.36
CA LEU A 68 -11.15 24.31 2.33
C LEU A 68 -11.67 23.54 1.09
N LEU A 69 -11.20 22.31 0.86
CA LEU A 69 -11.48 21.50 -0.33
C LEU A 69 -11.14 22.23 -1.63
N ASP A 70 -9.90 22.72 -1.75
CA ASP A 70 -9.35 23.31 -2.97
C ASP A 70 -8.32 22.40 -3.66
N GLY A 71 -8.13 21.20 -3.11
CA GLY A 71 -7.17 20.21 -3.59
C GLY A 71 -5.75 20.47 -3.07
N LYS A 72 -5.53 21.44 -2.18
CA LYS A 72 -4.21 21.77 -1.62
C LYS A 72 -4.20 21.48 -0.13
N ILE A 73 -3.34 20.55 0.26
CA ILE A 73 -3.28 20.09 1.65
C ILE A 73 -2.31 20.96 2.47
N GLU A 74 -1.15 21.26 1.90
CA GLU A 74 -0.10 22.03 2.56
C GLU A 74 -0.53 23.49 2.78
N GLY A 75 -0.49 23.92 4.05
CA GLY A 75 -0.84 25.28 4.45
C GLY A 75 -2.31 25.47 4.84
N ASP A 76 -3.18 24.48 4.62
CA ASP A 76 -4.57 24.53 5.08
C ASP A 76 -4.65 24.29 6.62
N PRO A 77 -5.22 25.24 7.39
CA PRO A 77 -5.41 25.09 8.84
C PRO A 77 -6.24 23.86 9.25
N GLY A 78 -7.15 23.37 8.41
CA GLY A 78 -7.97 22.18 8.67
C GLY A 78 -7.16 20.89 8.78
N TRP A 79 -5.96 20.86 8.19
CA TRP A 79 -5.04 19.71 8.28
C TRP A 79 -4.00 19.83 9.39
N GLN A 80 -3.95 20.97 10.09
CA GLN A 80 -2.95 21.22 11.12
C GLN A 80 -3.07 20.20 12.26
N GLY A 81 -1.98 19.49 12.56
CA GLY A 81 -1.93 18.50 13.64
C GLY A 81 -2.56 17.14 13.31
N VAL A 82 -3.14 16.96 12.12
CA VAL A 82 -3.64 15.66 11.65
C VAL A 82 -2.44 14.80 11.26
N PRO A 83 -2.24 13.61 11.87
CA PRO A 83 -1.08 12.78 11.57
C PRO A 83 -1.15 12.22 10.15
N VAL A 84 0.01 11.99 9.51
CA VAL A 84 0.05 11.42 8.17
C VAL A 84 0.27 9.90 8.23
N ALA A 85 -0.59 9.14 7.55
CA ALA A 85 -0.37 7.73 7.25
C ALA A 85 0.39 7.57 5.93
N THR A 86 1.41 6.70 5.96
CA THR A 86 2.26 6.34 4.82
C THR A 86 2.46 4.81 4.80
N GLY A 87 3.25 4.31 3.86
CA GLY A 87 3.63 2.90 3.83
C GLY A 87 2.55 2.04 3.18
N PHE A 88 2.14 2.44 1.98
CA PHE A 88 1.22 1.64 1.18
C PHE A 88 1.88 0.34 0.74
N PHE A 89 1.06 -0.70 0.62
CA PHE A 89 1.40 -2.02 0.12
C PHE A 89 1.00 -2.15 -1.33
N ARG A 90 1.80 -2.84 -2.13
CA ARG A 90 1.32 -3.41 -3.38
C ARG A 90 0.23 -4.44 -3.08
N LEU A 91 -0.83 -4.45 -3.86
CA LEU A 91 -1.88 -5.47 -3.76
C LEU A 91 -1.27 -6.88 -3.86
N GLY A 92 -1.53 -7.73 -2.85
CA GLY A 92 -0.97 -9.08 -2.77
C GLY A 92 0.52 -9.17 -2.46
N GLY A 93 1.15 -8.06 -2.03
CA GLY A 93 2.60 -7.97 -1.84
C GLY A 93 3.03 -7.22 -0.58
N GLY A 94 4.32 -6.87 -0.56
CA GLY A 94 4.91 -6.02 0.47
C GLY A 94 4.66 -4.54 0.22
N TYR A 95 5.41 -3.68 0.92
CA TYR A 95 5.36 -2.24 0.71
C TYR A 95 5.71 -1.85 -0.74
N THR A 96 5.02 -0.85 -1.29
CA THR A 96 5.41 -0.23 -2.55
C THR A 96 6.76 0.47 -2.39
N ALA A 97 7.64 0.32 -3.36
CA ALA A 97 8.95 0.97 -3.35
C ALA A 97 8.92 2.38 -3.96
N ALA A 98 7.99 2.64 -4.90
CA ALA A 98 7.89 3.90 -5.65
C ALA A 98 6.46 4.47 -5.59
N LYS A 99 6.30 5.74 -6.02
CA LYS A 99 5.00 6.44 -6.10
C LYS A 99 4.19 6.32 -4.80
N GLN A 100 4.79 6.75 -3.69
CA GLN A 100 4.16 6.60 -2.38
C GLN A 100 2.89 7.46 -2.27
N THR A 101 1.95 7.00 -1.45
CA THR A 101 0.75 7.75 -1.10
C THR A 101 0.78 8.09 0.38
N GLU A 102 0.39 9.32 0.69
CA GLU A 102 0.25 9.83 2.04
C GLU A 102 -1.20 10.23 2.27
N VAL A 103 -1.75 9.88 3.43
CA VAL A 103 -3.15 10.17 3.78
C VAL A 103 -3.22 10.86 5.14
N ARG A 104 -3.97 11.96 5.16
CA ARG A 104 -4.53 12.58 6.36
C ARG A 104 -6.04 12.29 6.36
N ALA A 105 -6.57 11.84 7.48
CA ALA A 105 -8.00 11.65 7.69
C ALA A 105 -8.44 12.28 9.01
N ALA A 106 -9.55 13.00 8.97
CA ALA A 106 -10.13 13.72 10.11
C ALA A 106 -11.65 13.74 10.01
N TRP A 107 -12.34 14.27 11.02
CA TRP A 107 -13.78 14.47 10.98
C TRP A 107 -14.19 15.69 11.81
N ASP A 108 -15.42 16.18 11.67
CA ASP A 108 -15.93 17.34 12.45
C ASP A 108 -17.21 17.03 13.23
N GLY A 109 -17.63 15.77 13.31
CA GLY A 109 -18.95 15.38 13.82
C GLY A 109 -20.00 15.11 12.76
N ARG A 110 -19.79 15.56 11.53
CA ARG A 110 -20.78 15.50 10.43
C ARG A 110 -20.17 15.01 9.13
N VAL A 111 -18.88 15.22 8.91
CA VAL A 111 -18.17 14.92 7.67
C VAL A 111 -16.85 14.23 8.01
N ILE A 112 -16.48 13.22 7.24
CA ILE A 112 -15.11 12.68 7.20
C ILE A 112 -14.36 13.42 6.12
N TYR A 113 -13.21 13.98 6.47
CA TYR A 113 -12.33 14.67 5.54
C TYR A 113 -11.09 13.82 5.29
N LEU A 114 -10.67 13.75 4.02
CA LEU A 114 -9.44 13.08 3.61
C LEU A 114 -8.57 14.04 2.80
N GLY A 115 -7.29 14.14 3.14
CA GLY A 115 -6.27 14.83 2.37
C GLY A 115 -5.25 13.81 1.91
N ILE A 116 -5.13 13.61 0.60
CA ILE A 116 -4.38 12.51 0.00
C ILE A 116 -3.32 13.09 -0.93
N HIS A 117 -2.05 12.90 -0.60
CA HIS A 117 -0.92 13.28 -1.43
C HIS A 117 -0.37 12.05 -2.15
N CYS A 118 -0.31 12.11 -3.47
CA CYS A 118 0.15 11.01 -4.31
C CYS A 118 1.38 11.45 -5.09
N GLU A 119 2.54 10.90 -4.74
CA GLU A 119 3.74 11.11 -5.53
C GLU A 119 3.56 10.52 -6.93
N GLU A 120 3.83 11.32 -7.95
CA GLU A 120 3.57 10.99 -9.33
C GLU A 120 4.59 11.65 -10.26
N PRO A 121 5.81 11.07 -10.39
CA PRO A 121 6.84 11.59 -11.30
C PRO A 121 6.43 11.50 -12.78
N ASP A 122 5.42 10.69 -13.12
CA ASP A 122 4.91 10.55 -14.48
C ASP A 122 3.64 11.39 -14.69
N ILE A 123 3.48 12.52 -13.97
CA ILE A 123 2.27 13.36 -14.01
C ILE A 123 1.86 13.77 -15.44
N ALA A 124 2.84 13.97 -16.32
CA ALA A 124 2.62 14.36 -17.71
C ALA A 124 2.03 13.23 -18.57
N LEU A 125 2.10 11.98 -18.10
CA LEU A 125 1.54 10.80 -18.77
C LEU A 125 0.14 10.46 -18.28
N ILE A 126 -0.39 11.16 -17.27
CA ILE A 126 -1.72 10.88 -16.76
C ILE A 126 -2.75 11.27 -17.82
N GLU A 127 -3.38 10.24 -18.38
CA GLU A 127 -4.55 10.33 -19.24
C GLU A 127 -5.83 10.23 -18.39
N GLY A 128 -6.95 10.68 -18.94
CA GLY A 128 -8.23 10.64 -18.24
C GLY A 128 -8.62 11.99 -17.63
N ALA A 129 -9.62 12.61 -18.24
CA ALA A 129 -10.44 13.65 -17.63
C ALA A 129 -11.88 13.11 -17.51
N GLY A 130 -11.99 11.85 -17.07
CA GLY A 130 -13.27 11.22 -16.77
C GLY A 130 -14.13 12.18 -15.96
N LYS A 131 -15.42 12.18 -16.22
CA LYS A 131 -16.39 13.04 -15.52
C LYS A 131 -17.04 12.28 -14.38
N ASP A 132 -17.70 13.02 -13.50
CA ASP A 132 -18.53 12.45 -12.45
C ASP A 132 -19.46 11.34 -12.98
N GLY A 133 -19.47 10.20 -12.27
CA GLY A 133 -20.22 9.01 -12.65
C GLY A 133 -19.65 8.18 -13.81
N GLY A 134 -18.49 8.55 -14.38
CA GLY A 134 -17.78 7.79 -15.41
C GLY A 134 -17.11 6.51 -14.89
N GLU A 135 -16.40 5.81 -15.78
CA GLU A 135 -15.61 4.60 -15.46
C GLU A 135 -14.24 4.96 -14.87
N LEU A 136 -14.23 5.54 -13.68
CA LEU A 136 -13.01 6.10 -13.08
C LEU A 136 -12.02 5.05 -12.53
N TRP A 137 -12.42 3.77 -12.42
CA TRP A 137 -11.56 2.69 -11.92
C TRP A 137 -10.43 2.30 -12.89
N SER A 138 -10.51 2.72 -14.15
CA SER A 138 -9.50 2.48 -15.19
C SER A 138 -8.58 3.67 -15.43
N GLU A 139 -8.58 4.66 -14.55
CA GLU A 139 -7.74 5.87 -14.62
C GLU A 139 -6.81 5.94 -13.39
N ASP A 140 -5.74 6.75 -13.48
CA ASP A 140 -4.98 7.14 -12.29
C ASP A 140 -5.90 7.87 -11.29
N GLY A 141 -5.87 7.41 -10.05
CA GLY A 141 -6.78 7.92 -9.03
C GLY A 141 -6.74 7.13 -7.74
N VAL A 142 -7.58 7.55 -6.81
CA VAL A 142 -7.70 6.98 -5.47
C VAL A 142 -9.09 6.42 -5.26
N GLU A 143 -9.14 5.27 -4.62
CA GLU A 143 -10.36 4.64 -4.14
C GLU A 143 -10.36 4.60 -2.61
N VAL A 144 -11.43 5.10 -2.02
CA VAL A 144 -11.66 5.11 -0.58
C VAL A 144 -12.79 4.15 -0.28
N PHE A 145 -12.52 3.21 0.61
CA PHE A 145 -13.50 2.25 1.08
C PHE A 145 -13.85 2.54 2.53
N VAL A 146 -15.15 2.64 2.82
CA VAL A 146 -15.66 2.97 4.15
C VAL A 146 -16.73 1.96 4.54
N ARG A 147 -16.56 1.36 5.71
CA ARG A 147 -17.48 0.39 6.29
C ARG A 147 -17.84 0.81 7.72
N PRO A 148 -19.03 1.40 7.93
CA PRO A 148 -19.58 1.60 9.25
C PRO A 148 -19.60 0.32 10.10
N GLU A 149 -19.70 0.49 11.41
CA GLU A 149 -19.90 -0.65 12.30
C GLU A 149 -21.27 -1.32 12.03
N GLY A 150 -21.36 -2.64 12.15
CA GLY A 150 -22.63 -3.37 12.05
C GLY A 150 -23.21 -3.54 10.64
N VAL A 151 -22.66 -2.91 9.60
CA VAL A 151 -23.17 -3.08 8.22
C VAL A 151 -22.59 -4.32 7.52
N ALA A 152 -23.37 -4.95 6.66
CA ALA A 152 -22.96 -6.16 5.94
C ALA A 152 -21.97 -5.89 4.80
N GLY A 153 -21.98 -4.67 4.23
CA GLY A 153 -21.15 -4.28 3.09
C GLY A 153 -20.19 -3.15 3.42
N PHE A 154 -19.80 -2.41 2.39
CA PHE A 154 -18.99 -1.20 2.47
C PHE A 154 -19.38 -0.25 1.34
N HIS A 155 -19.00 1.01 1.47
CA HIS A 155 -19.14 2.05 0.46
C HIS A 155 -17.79 2.26 -0.22
N GLN A 156 -17.81 2.46 -1.54
CA GLN A 156 -16.63 2.73 -2.36
C GLN A 156 -16.79 4.10 -3.01
N PHE A 157 -15.77 4.94 -2.85
CA PHE A 157 -15.68 6.27 -3.45
C PHE A 157 -14.41 6.32 -4.30
N ILE A 158 -14.52 6.72 -5.56
CA ILE A 158 -13.41 6.84 -6.50
C ILE A 158 -13.25 8.31 -6.85
N VAL A 159 -12.02 8.80 -6.78
CA VAL A 159 -11.63 10.14 -7.21
C VAL A 159 -10.46 10.03 -8.18
N ASN A 160 -10.62 10.51 -9.41
CA ASN A 160 -9.49 10.57 -10.35
C ASN A 160 -8.61 11.81 -10.08
N THR A 161 -7.49 11.89 -10.78
CA THR A 161 -6.52 12.99 -10.65
C THR A 161 -7.02 14.37 -11.10
N ALA A 162 -8.23 14.47 -11.66
CA ALA A 162 -8.91 15.72 -12.01
C ALA A 162 -10.02 16.10 -11.01
N GLY A 163 -10.23 15.28 -9.96
CA GLY A 163 -11.26 15.49 -8.94
C GLY A 163 -12.64 14.97 -9.35
N ALA A 164 -12.75 14.26 -10.47
CA ALA A 164 -14.01 13.61 -10.84
C ALA A 164 -14.30 12.44 -9.92
N ARG A 165 -15.58 12.23 -9.66
CA ARG A 165 -16.08 11.42 -8.55
C ARG A 165 -16.98 10.28 -9.04
N ARG A 166 -16.88 9.13 -8.39
CA ARG A 166 -17.82 8.03 -8.52
C ARG A 166 -18.05 7.38 -7.17
N ALA A 167 -19.27 6.92 -6.89
CA ALA A 167 -19.55 6.08 -5.74
C ALA A 167 -20.49 4.93 -6.10
N ALA A 168 -20.10 3.68 -5.81
CA ALA A 168 -20.91 2.51 -6.11
C ALA A 168 -22.21 2.49 -5.28
N GLY A 169 -23.36 2.33 -5.92
CA GLY A 169 -24.67 2.28 -5.24
C GLY A 169 -25.19 3.62 -4.70
N LEU A 170 -24.41 4.70 -4.86
CA LEU A 170 -24.78 6.07 -4.47
C LEU A 170 -24.90 7.03 -5.67
N SER A 171 -24.45 6.62 -6.86
CA SER A 171 -24.37 7.48 -8.04
C SER A 171 -25.56 7.34 -9.01
N ASP A 172 -26.79 7.38 -8.48
CA ASP A 172 -28.00 7.65 -9.26
C ASP A 172 -28.37 9.15 -9.09
N GLY A 173 -27.66 10.02 -9.82
CA GLY A 173 -28.11 11.40 -10.11
C GLY A 173 -27.51 12.55 -9.27
N THR A 174 -27.14 12.35 -8.01
CA THR A 174 -26.53 13.41 -7.17
C THR A 174 -25.41 12.87 -6.28
N LEU A 175 -24.17 13.32 -6.51
CA LEU A 175 -23.04 13.01 -5.64
C LEU A 175 -23.11 13.91 -4.38
N GLU A 176 -23.67 13.39 -3.29
CA GLU A 176 -23.81 14.12 -2.01
C GLU A 176 -22.49 14.23 -1.21
N TRP A 177 -21.34 14.13 -1.87
CA TRP A 177 -20.00 14.22 -1.28
C TRP A 177 -19.09 15.00 -2.20
N GLN A 178 -18.05 15.64 -1.68
CA GLN A 178 -17.21 16.57 -2.45
C GLN A 178 -15.80 16.04 -2.60
N ALA A 179 -15.16 16.40 -3.71
CA ALA A 179 -13.74 16.17 -3.94
C ALA A 179 -13.14 17.35 -4.71
N ALA A 180 -11.89 17.67 -4.41
CA ALA A 180 -11.09 18.63 -5.14
C ALA A 180 -9.70 18.04 -5.42
N ALA A 181 -9.09 18.45 -6.52
CA ALA A 181 -7.79 17.95 -6.94
C ALA A 181 -6.85 19.09 -7.30
N SER A 182 -5.57 18.90 -7.01
CA SER A 182 -4.49 19.75 -7.52
C SER A 182 -3.35 18.90 -8.06
N ARG A 183 -2.55 19.44 -8.98
CA ARG A 183 -1.39 18.77 -9.57
C ARG A 183 -0.16 19.68 -9.44
N SER A 184 0.98 19.09 -9.11
CA SER A 184 2.30 19.71 -9.16
C SER A 184 3.12 19.06 -10.30
N ALA A 185 4.42 19.38 -10.36
CA ALA A 185 5.34 18.79 -11.34
C ALA A 185 5.61 17.29 -11.12
N ASP A 186 5.39 16.79 -9.91
CA ASP A 186 5.82 15.47 -9.45
C ASP A 186 4.81 14.78 -8.51
N ALA A 187 3.61 15.34 -8.37
CA ALA A 187 2.56 14.80 -7.52
C ALA A 187 1.17 15.29 -7.94
N TYR A 188 0.15 14.61 -7.45
CA TYR A 188 -1.20 15.16 -7.38
C TYR A 188 -1.74 15.01 -5.95
N THR A 189 -2.63 15.92 -5.57
CA THR A 189 -3.27 15.95 -4.27
C THR A 189 -4.78 15.91 -4.46
N LEU A 190 -5.46 15.21 -3.56
CA LEU A 190 -6.90 15.09 -3.51
C LEU A 190 -7.38 15.49 -2.12
N GLU A 191 -8.41 16.31 -2.04
CA GLU A 191 -9.18 16.53 -0.83
C GLU A 191 -10.59 15.99 -1.02
N VAL A 192 -11.09 15.24 -0.04
CA VAL A 192 -12.39 14.57 -0.10
C VAL A 192 -13.18 14.85 1.16
N ALA A 193 -14.46 15.17 1.01
CA ALA A 193 -15.41 15.33 2.11
C ALA A 193 -16.58 14.37 1.93
N LEU A 194 -16.72 13.44 2.88
CA LEU A 194 -17.76 12.41 2.93
C LEU A 194 -18.72 12.71 4.10
N PRO A 195 -19.90 13.30 3.84
CA PRO A 195 -20.90 13.48 4.88
C PRO A 195 -21.30 12.15 5.54
N LEU A 196 -21.41 12.15 6.87
CA LEU A 196 -21.80 10.96 7.63
C LEU A 196 -23.22 10.48 7.29
N ALA A 197 -24.08 11.39 6.82
CA ALA A 197 -25.43 11.08 6.36
C ALA A 197 -25.45 10.03 5.22
N LEU A 198 -24.38 9.92 4.43
CA LEU A 198 -24.26 8.93 3.36
C LEU A 198 -24.32 7.48 3.85
N PHE A 199 -23.98 7.27 5.12
CA PHE A 199 -23.78 5.94 5.69
C PHE A 199 -24.99 5.43 6.46
N GLY A 200 -26.06 6.24 6.60
CA GLY A 200 -27.29 5.90 7.35
C GLY A 200 -27.11 5.80 8.88
N GLU A 201 -25.92 5.45 9.34
CA GLU A 201 -25.53 5.34 10.75
C GLU A 201 -24.59 6.49 11.14
N PRO A 202 -24.93 7.31 12.15
CA PRO A 202 -24.07 8.40 12.58
C PRO A 202 -22.83 7.87 13.31
N ALA A 203 -21.63 8.21 12.83
CA ALA A 203 -20.43 8.08 13.65
C ALA A 203 -20.50 9.05 14.84
N ARG A 204 -20.03 8.61 15.99
CA ARG A 204 -19.83 9.44 17.18
C ARG A 204 -18.42 9.26 17.71
N ALA A 205 -18.00 10.13 18.62
CA ALA A 205 -16.76 9.93 19.34
C ALA A 205 -16.75 8.53 19.99
N GLY A 206 -15.66 7.78 19.78
CA GLY A 206 -15.50 6.39 20.20
C GLY A 206 -16.00 5.35 19.21
N SER A 207 -16.71 5.73 18.14
CA SER A 207 -17.06 4.80 17.05
C SER A 207 -15.80 4.21 16.41
N VAL A 208 -15.90 2.94 15.99
CA VAL A 208 -14.84 2.25 15.25
C VAL A 208 -15.42 1.74 13.94
N TRP A 209 -15.01 2.36 12.84
CA TRP A 209 -15.35 1.88 11.51
C TRP A 209 -14.18 1.09 10.92
N ARG A 210 -14.41 0.45 9.78
CA ARG A 210 -13.33 -0.07 8.94
C ARG A 210 -13.22 0.76 7.69
N GLY A 211 -12.01 0.90 7.16
CA GLY A 211 -11.81 1.49 5.85
C GLY A 211 -10.43 1.22 5.27
N ASN A 212 -10.27 1.56 4.00
CA ASN A 212 -9.00 1.49 3.32
C ASN A 212 -8.85 2.58 2.29
N PHE A 213 -7.61 2.95 2.01
CA PHE A 213 -7.22 3.88 0.96
C PHE A 213 -6.45 3.07 -0.07
N CYS A 214 -6.90 3.10 -1.32
CA CYS A 214 -6.28 2.38 -2.42
C CYS A 214 -5.95 3.37 -3.53
N ARG A 215 -4.90 3.11 -4.30
CA ARG A 215 -4.52 3.93 -5.45
C ARG A 215 -4.33 3.05 -6.66
N ASN A 216 -4.95 3.47 -7.76
CA ASN A 216 -4.71 2.96 -9.09
C ASN A 216 -3.62 3.80 -9.76
N ILE A 217 -2.62 3.13 -10.31
CA ILE A 217 -1.48 3.73 -10.99
C ILE A 217 -1.36 3.10 -12.38
N PHE A 218 -1.63 3.87 -13.42
CA PHE A 218 -1.54 3.41 -14.81
C PHE A 218 -0.31 3.95 -15.52
N THR A 219 0.23 5.06 -15.04
CA THR A 219 1.54 5.55 -15.44
C THR A 219 2.63 4.79 -14.68
N THR A 220 3.53 4.06 -15.34
CA THR A 220 4.58 3.28 -14.63
C THR A 220 5.97 3.46 -15.22
N GLN A 221 6.18 4.52 -16.01
CA GLN A 221 7.45 4.77 -16.70
C GLN A 221 8.59 5.00 -15.68
N SER A 222 8.30 5.67 -14.56
CA SER A 222 9.24 5.88 -13.45
C SER A 222 9.12 4.82 -12.35
N GLY A 223 8.60 3.63 -12.67
CA GLY A 223 8.27 2.56 -11.73
C GLY A 223 6.91 2.76 -11.06
N GLY A 224 6.67 2.01 -9.98
CA GLY A 224 5.40 2.02 -9.24
C GLY A 224 4.58 0.75 -9.46
N ASP A 225 3.75 0.43 -8.48
CA ASP A 225 2.88 -0.74 -8.52
C ASP A 225 1.47 -0.32 -8.94
N ARG A 226 0.88 -1.04 -9.91
CA ARG A 226 -0.41 -0.67 -10.51
C ARG A 226 -1.54 -0.49 -9.49
N PHE A 227 -1.52 -1.29 -8.43
CA PHE A 227 -2.52 -1.26 -7.37
C PHE A 227 -1.82 -1.21 -6.02
N THR A 228 -2.03 -0.12 -5.28
CA THR A 228 -1.50 0.03 -3.94
C THR A 228 -2.62 0.27 -2.93
N THR A 229 -2.39 -0.13 -1.68
CA THR A 229 -3.39 -0.16 -0.60
C THR A 229 -2.75 0.21 0.72
N TRP A 230 -3.43 0.96 1.59
CA TRP A 230 -2.86 1.31 2.89
C TRP A 230 -2.90 0.11 3.86
N ALA A 231 -4.09 -0.46 4.08
CA ALA A 231 -4.22 -1.76 4.71
C ALA A 231 -3.89 -2.86 3.70
N PRO A 232 -3.03 -3.83 4.06
CA PRO A 232 -2.56 -4.85 3.11
C PRO A 232 -3.70 -5.78 2.69
N LEU A 233 -3.99 -5.78 1.39
CA LEU A 233 -4.97 -6.67 0.76
C LEU A 233 -4.26 -7.77 -0.04
N ALA A 234 -4.91 -8.91 -0.23
CA ALA A 234 -4.29 -10.10 -0.83
C ALA A 234 -4.53 -10.19 -2.34
N ALA A 235 -5.72 -9.86 -2.81
CA ALA A 235 -6.12 -10.08 -4.20
C ALA A 235 -7.08 -9.03 -4.77
N SER A 236 -7.85 -8.32 -3.93
CA SER A 236 -8.82 -7.34 -4.40
C SER A 236 -9.03 -6.21 -3.40
N PHE A 237 -9.38 -5.00 -3.90
CA PHE A 237 -9.77 -3.88 -3.04
C PHE A 237 -11.05 -4.14 -2.23
N HIS A 238 -11.84 -5.16 -2.59
CA HIS A 238 -13.11 -5.49 -1.94
C HIS A 238 -12.99 -6.45 -0.73
N GLU A 239 -11.77 -6.70 -0.23
CA GLU A 239 -11.51 -7.53 0.95
C GLU A 239 -11.72 -6.73 2.26
N TRP A 240 -12.97 -6.35 2.52
CA TRP A 240 -13.33 -5.47 3.64
C TRP A 240 -12.96 -6.04 5.02
N GLU A 241 -12.81 -7.35 5.15
CA GLU A 241 -12.35 -8.04 6.35
C GLU A 241 -10.92 -7.62 6.74
N ARG A 242 -10.13 -7.18 5.76
CA ARG A 242 -8.74 -6.71 5.93
C ARG A 242 -8.63 -5.20 6.07
N PHE A 243 -9.72 -4.46 6.00
CA PHE A 243 -9.68 -3.01 6.16
C PHE A 243 -9.18 -2.61 7.55
N ALA A 244 -8.39 -1.54 7.59
CA ALA A 244 -7.88 -0.93 8.81
C ALA A 244 -9.03 -0.41 9.68
N ARG A 245 -8.79 -0.25 10.98
CA ARG A 245 -9.79 0.31 11.90
C ARG A 245 -9.65 1.82 11.98
N TRP A 246 -10.76 2.52 11.84
CA TRP A 246 -10.85 3.98 11.88
C TRP A 246 -11.53 4.38 13.19
N HIS A 247 -10.76 5.00 14.08
CA HIS A 247 -11.21 5.40 15.40
C HIS A 247 -11.62 6.87 15.39
N PHE A 248 -12.90 7.14 15.57
CA PHE A 248 -13.43 8.50 15.68
C PHE A 248 -13.09 9.08 17.05
N ARG A 249 -12.25 10.10 17.08
CA ARG A 249 -11.72 10.73 18.29
C ARG A 249 -12.38 12.08 18.50
N ASP A 250 -12.79 12.39 19.73
CA ASP A 250 -13.36 13.71 20.03
C ASP A 250 -12.27 14.76 20.25
N GLU A 251 -11.05 14.31 20.54
CA GLU A 251 -9.91 15.17 20.76
C GLU A 251 -9.52 15.90 19.48
N SER A 252 -9.21 17.20 19.61
CA SER A 252 -8.60 17.95 18.52
C SER A 252 -7.22 17.38 18.16
N PRO A 253 -6.79 17.50 16.90
CA PRO A 253 -5.42 17.20 16.53
C PRO A 253 -4.47 18.11 17.32
N ASP A 254 -3.43 17.52 17.90
CA ASP A 254 -2.39 18.25 18.63
C ASP A 254 -1.09 18.17 17.81
N PRO A 255 -0.61 19.30 17.25
CA PRO A 255 0.65 19.34 16.51
C PRO A 255 1.84 18.78 17.28
N ALA A 256 1.89 18.96 18.61
CA ALA A 256 2.98 18.44 19.44
C ALA A 256 2.96 16.90 19.55
N ALA A 257 1.78 16.28 19.42
CA ALA A 257 1.62 14.82 19.49
C ALA A 257 1.83 14.12 18.13
N VAL A 258 1.86 14.85 17.00
CA VAL A 258 1.99 14.28 15.65
C VAL A 258 3.19 13.35 15.52
N PRO A 259 4.43 13.71 15.94
CA PRO A 259 5.58 12.84 15.77
C PRO A 259 5.40 11.46 16.42
N ALA A 260 4.79 11.41 17.61
CA ALA A 260 4.53 10.15 18.32
C ALA A 260 3.40 9.34 17.66
N ARG A 261 2.37 10.02 17.13
CA ARG A 261 1.27 9.39 16.39
C ARG A 261 1.76 8.76 15.08
N GLU A 262 2.52 9.51 14.31
CA GLU A 262 3.13 9.01 13.06
C GLU A 262 4.19 7.95 13.30
N ALA A 263 4.92 7.99 14.42
CA ALA A 263 5.83 6.91 14.77
C ALA A 263 5.10 5.58 14.98
N ARG A 264 3.87 5.62 15.52
CA ARG A 264 3.00 4.42 15.63
C ARG A 264 2.43 4.02 14.28
N LEU A 265 1.82 4.97 13.54
CA LEU A 265 1.20 4.71 12.23
C LEU A 265 2.19 4.16 11.20
N ASN A 266 3.39 4.75 11.14
CA ASN A 266 4.37 4.52 10.08
C ASN A 266 5.57 3.68 10.56
N GLY A 267 5.57 3.22 11.82
CA GLY A 267 6.73 2.60 12.46
C GLY A 267 7.20 1.33 11.75
N ALA A 268 6.26 0.45 11.38
CA ALA A 268 6.55 -0.80 10.66
C ALA A 268 7.15 -0.51 9.27
N TYR A 269 6.56 0.42 8.53
CA TYR A 269 7.06 0.84 7.22
C TYR A 269 8.47 1.47 7.32
N ARG A 270 8.69 2.39 8.27
CA ARG A 270 10.01 2.99 8.50
C ARG A 270 11.05 1.94 8.91
N ALA A 271 10.65 0.91 9.67
CA ALA A 271 11.53 -0.20 10.02
C ALA A 271 11.89 -1.06 8.79
N HIS A 272 10.90 -1.36 7.94
CA HIS A 272 11.11 -2.06 6.68
C HIS A 272 12.11 -1.31 5.78
N LEU A 273 11.90 -0.01 5.53
CA LEU A 273 12.81 0.79 4.70
C LEU A 273 14.25 0.78 5.21
N ARG A 274 14.46 0.87 6.53
CA ARG A 274 15.81 0.76 7.12
C ARG A 274 16.43 -0.62 6.92
N ALA A 275 15.62 -1.68 7.03
CA ALA A 275 16.09 -3.04 6.80
C ALA A 275 16.52 -3.23 5.33
N GLU A 276 15.73 -2.73 4.37
CA GLU A 276 16.10 -2.76 2.95
C GLU A 276 17.34 -1.93 2.66
N ALA A 277 17.46 -0.73 3.21
CA ALA A 277 18.66 0.10 3.06
C ALA A 277 19.92 -0.60 3.60
N ALA A 278 19.81 -1.29 4.75
CA ALA A 278 20.91 -2.08 5.31
C ALA A 278 21.29 -3.27 4.42
N ARG A 279 20.30 -3.97 3.85
CA ARG A 279 20.55 -5.05 2.87
C ARG A 279 21.24 -4.51 1.63
N LEU A 280 20.76 -3.39 1.08
CA LEU A 280 21.35 -2.74 -0.07
C LEU A 280 22.81 -2.37 0.22
N SER A 281 23.09 -1.67 1.33
CA SER A 281 24.45 -1.31 1.73
C SER A 281 25.38 -2.53 1.81
N LYS A 282 24.89 -3.67 2.33
CA LYS A 282 25.68 -4.91 2.39
C LYS A 282 25.98 -5.48 0.99
N ARG A 283 25.05 -5.39 0.04
CA ARG A 283 25.25 -5.84 -1.36
C ARG A 283 26.34 -5.06 -2.08
N GLY A 284 26.53 -3.78 -1.73
CA GLY A 284 27.59 -2.95 -2.31
C GLY A 284 28.99 -3.55 -2.18
N ASN A 285 29.23 -4.37 -1.14
CA ASN A 285 30.51 -5.07 -0.94
C ASN A 285 30.86 -6.05 -2.07
N GLU A 286 29.87 -6.54 -2.83
CA GLU A 286 30.08 -7.43 -3.97
C GLU A 286 30.58 -6.69 -5.21
N TYR A 287 30.24 -5.41 -5.35
CA TYR A 287 30.49 -4.62 -6.55
C TYR A 287 31.64 -3.63 -6.37
N LEU A 288 31.70 -2.93 -5.24
CA LEU A 288 32.66 -1.85 -4.98
C LEU A 288 34.13 -2.21 -5.26
N PRO A 289 34.65 -3.41 -4.92
CA PRO A 289 36.03 -3.76 -5.23
C PRO A 289 36.32 -3.77 -6.73
N VAL A 290 35.43 -4.35 -7.53
CA VAL A 290 35.59 -4.43 -9.00
C VAL A 290 35.36 -3.05 -9.63
N LEU A 291 34.35 -2.32 -9.19
CA LEU A 291 34.09 -0.96 -9.70
C LEU A 291 35.29 -0.03 -9.46
N ARG A 292 35.96 -0.14 -8.30
CA ARG A 292 37.16 0.66 -8.02
C ARG A 292 38.36 0.31 -8.89
N LYS A 293 38.46 -0.93 -9.37
CA LYS A 293 39.45 -1.30 -10.41
C LYS A 293 39.04 -0.72 -11.76
N ALA A 294 37.79 -0.93 -12.17
CA ALA A 294 37.25 -0.42 -13.42
C ALA A 294 37.41 1.10 -13.54
N MET A 295 37.19 1.83 -12.45
CA MET A 295 37.36 3.29 -12.39
C MET A 295 38.75 3.78 -12.83
N ARG A 296 39.79 2.94 -12.73
CA ARG A 296 41.17 3.30 -13.12
C ARG A 296 41.45 3.11 -14.60
N VAL A 297 40.49 2.58 -15.36
CA VAL A 297 40.61 2.33 -16.79
C VAL A 297 39.76 3.36 -17.53
N PRO A 298 40.32 4.17 -18.46
CA PRO A 298 39.61 5.28 -19.10
C PRO A 298 38.26 4.89 -19.73
N ARG A 299 38.15 3.67 -20.28
CA ARG A 299 36.90 3.14 -20.85
C ARG A 299 35.76 3.01 -19.82
N PHE A 300 36.08 2.71 -18.57
CA PHE A 300 35.10 2.41 -17.51
C PHE A 300 35.05 3.47 -16.41
N GLU A 301 35.91 4.50 -16.48
CA GLU A 301 36.08 5.52 -15.43
C GLU A 301 34.76 6.17 -15.03
N GLU A 302 34.05 6.77 -15.98
CA GLU A 302 32.80 7.48 -15.74
C GLU A 302 31.68 6.58 -15.19
N PRO A 303 31.30 5.46 -15.84
CA PRO A 303 30.22 4.61 -15.34
C PRO A 303 30.56 3.96 -13.99
N ALA A 304 31.84 3.61 -13.74
CA ALA A 304 32.26 3.08 -12.46
C ALA A 304 32.20 4.15 -11.35
N THR A 305 32.65 5.36 -11.64
CA THR A 305 32.59 6.51 -10.70
C THR A 305 31.16 6.80 -10.28
N GLN A 306 30.23 6.82 -11.25
CA GLN A 306 28.81 7.06 -10.96
C GLN A 306 28.24 5.99 -10.03
N LEU A 307 28.47 4.70 -10.33
CA LEU A 307 27.96 3.60 -9.51
C LEU A 307 28.60 3.57 -8.12
N ILE A 308 29.90 3.88 -8.00
CA ILE A 308 30.56 4.00 -6.69
C ILE A 308 29.87 5.06 -5.84
N ARG A 309 29.56 6.25 -6.39
CA ARG A 309 28.84 7.31 -5.67
C ARG A 309 27.47 6.85 -5.19
N GLU A 310 26.71 6.15 -6.04
CA GLU A 310 25.39 5.62 -5.68
C GLU A 310 25.48 4.57 -4.55
N TRP A 311 26.48 3.68 -4.58
CA TRP A 311 26.73 2.72 -3.50
C TRP A 311 27.19 3.36 -2.19
N GLU A 312 28.05 4.38 -2.26
CA GLU A 312 28.51 5.13 -1.10
C GLU A 312 27.38 5.92 -0.44
N GLU A 313 26.45 6.43 -1.24
CA GLU A 313 25.23 7.09 -0.76
C GLU A 313 24.29 6.09 -0.07
N ALA A 314 24.06 4.91 -0.67
CA ALA A 314 23.30 3.84 -0.02
C ALA A 314 23.92 3.42 1.33
N ALA A 315 25.25 3.34 1.39
CA ALA A 315 25.97 3.07 2.64
C ALA A 315 25.84 4.22 3.65
N ARG A 316 25.89 5.48 3.21
CA ARG A 316 25.67 6.66 4.05
C ARG A 316 24.28 6.62 4.68
N ILE A 317 23.23 6.43 3.87
CA ILE A 317 21.84 6.34 4.33
C ILE A 317 21.68 5.19 5.34
N SER A 318 22.26 4.02 5.06
CA SER A 318 22.24 2.90 6.00
C SER A 318 22.91 3.23 7.34
N ARG A 319 24.02 3.96 7.34
CA ARG A 319 24.73 4.37 8.58
C ARG A 319 23.92 5.33 9.45
N LEU A 320 23.08 6.17 8.85
CA LEU A 320 22.19 7.06 9.61
C LEU A 320 21.17 6.29 10.46
N GLY A 321 20.82 5.06 10.07
CA GLY A 321 19.94 4.19 10.85
C GLY A 321 18.59 4.87 11.17
N ARG A 322 18.31 5.12 12.45
CA ARG A 322 17.07 5.78 12.88
C ARG A 322 17.00 7.27 12.53
N LEU A 323 18.14 7.90 12.24
CA LEU A 323 18.23 9.31 11.85
C LEU A 323 18.01 9.52 10.35
N ALA A 324 17.94 8.43 9.55
CA ALA A 324 17.74 8.52 8.12
C ALA A 324 16.33 9.07 7.79
N PRO A 325 16.21 10.14 6.99
CA PRO A 325 14.91 10.65 6.55
C PRO A 325 14.15 9.60 5.73
N ALA A 326 12.84 9.45 5.98
CA ALA A 326 12.02 8.48 5.26
C ALA A 326 12.02 8.67 3.73
N PRO A 327 11.97 9.91 3.18
CA PRO A 327 12.09 10.12 1.73
C PRO A 327 13.42 9.65 1.15
N GLU A 328 14.54 9.83 1.86
CA GLU A 328 15.86 9.36 1.42
C GLU A 328 15.93 7.84 1.42
N LEU A 329 15.49 7.20 2.51
CA LEU A 329 15.40 5.74 2.60
C LEU A 329 14.59 5.16 1.44
N ARG A 330 13.41 5.75 1.18
CA ARG A 330 12.53 5.31 0.11
C ARG A 330 13.16 5.45 -1.27
N ARG A 331 13.79 6.58 -1.59
CA ARG A 331 14.51 6.77 -2.86
C ARG A 331 15.62 5.73 -3.05
N ALA A 332 16.39 5.44 -1.99
CA ALA A 332 17.42 4.41 -2.05
C ALA A 332 16.85 3.00 -2.28
N VAL A 333 15.74 2.66 -1.63
CA VAL A 333 15.05 1.37 -1.82
C VAL A 333 14.44 1.28 -3.23
N ALA A 334 13.79 2.33 -3.73
CA ALA A 334 13.21 2.38 -5.07
C ALA A 334 14.25 2.19 -6.19
N ALA A 335 15.44 2.78 -6.02
CA ALA A 335 16.52 2.69 -7.01
C ALA A 335 17.36 1.40 -6.89
N SER A 336 17.11 0.57 -5.86
CA SER A 336 17.99 -0.52 -5.47
C SER A 336 18.20 -1.58 -6.56
N GLU A 337 17.12 -2.01 -7.22
CA GLU A 337 17.18 -3.03 -8.28
C GLU A 337 17.98 -2.52 -9.49
N ARG A 338 17.73 -1.28 -9.91
CA ARG A 338 18.44 -0.66 -11.04
C ARG A 338 19.92 -0.43 -10.74
N LEU A 339 20.27 -0.03 -9.51
CA LEU A 339 21.66 0.12 -9.07
C LEU A 339 22.39 -1.24 -9.13
N VAL A 340 21.75 -2.29 -8.61
CA VAL A 340 22.28 -3.66 -8.65
C VAL A 340 22.49 -4.14 -10.09
N GLU A 341 21.50 -3.97 -10.96
CA GLU A 341 21.56 -4.41 -12.34
C GLU A 341 22.71 -3.71 -13.10
N ARG A 342 22.77 -2.37 -13.03
CA ARG A 342 23.86 -1.59 -13.66
C ARG A 342 25.23 -2.00 -13.12
N SER A 343 25.33 -2.26 -11.82
CA SER A 343 26.57 -2.70 -11.18
C SER A 343 26.99 -4.10 -11.60
N PHE A 344 26.02 -5.01 -11.76
CA PHE A 344 26.26 -6.35 -12.28
C PHE A 344 26.77 -6.29 -13.72
N THR A 345 26.09 -5.54 -14.59
CA THR A 345 26.49 -5.38 -15.99
C THR A 345 27.90 -4.82 -16.12
N LEU A 346 28.20 -3.70 -15.45
CA LEU A 346 29.53 -3.09 -15.54
C LEU A 346 30.63 -3.99 -14.93
N LYS A 347 30.33 -4.68 -13.82
CA LYS A 347 31.25 -5.64 -13.21
C LYS A 347 31.69 -6.70 -14.20
N TYR A 348 30.75 -7.34 -14.91
CA TYR A 348 31.10 -8.40 -15.86
C TYR A 348 31.69 -7.86 -17.15
N GLU A 349 31.26 -6.70 -17.65
CA GLU A 349 31.91 -6.06 -18.80
C GLU A 349 33.40 -5.79 -18.53
N PHE A 350 33.69 -5.23 -17.35
CA PHE A 350 35.07 -4.98 -16.93
C PHE A 350 35.87 -6.27 -16.77
N LEU A 351 35.33 -7.29 -16.08
CA LEU A 351 36.05 -8.55 -15.85
C LEU A 351 36.35 -9.31 -17.15
N PHE A 352 35.43 -9.29 -18.12
CA PHE A 352 35.70 -9.86 -19.45
C PHE A 352 36.77 -9.06 -20.18
N TRP A 353 36.69 -7.72 -20.13
CA TRP A 353 37.72 -6.88 -20.74
C TRP A 353 39.11 -7.13 -20.11
N GLU A 354 39.19 -7.22 -18.78
CA GLU A 354 40.44 -7.49 -18.03
C GLU A 354 41.04 -8.83 -18.46
N LEU A 355 40.20 -9.87 -18.61
CA LEU A 355 40.64 -11.22 -19.01
C LEU A 355 41.22 -11.30 -20.44
N PHE A 356 40.76 -10.46 -21.37
CA PHE A 356 41.16 -10.50 -22.79
C PHE A 356 42.11 -9.36 -23.20
N SER A 357 42.42 -8.44 -22.29
CA SER A 357 43.33 -7.31 -22.53
C SER A 357 44.70 -7.48 -21.84
N GLU A 358 44.82 -8.47 -20.97
CA GLU A 358 46.10 -9.07 -20.55
C GLU A 358 46.53 -10.16 -21.55
#